data_AF-A0A7G8GPR8-F1
#
_entry.id   AF-A0A7G8GPR8-F1
#
_cell.length_a   1.000
_cell.length_b   1.000
_cell.length_c   1.000
_cell.angle_alpha   90.00
_cell.angle_beta   90.00
_cell.angle_gamma   90.00
#
_symmetry.space_group_name_H-M   'P 1'
#
loop_
_entity.id
_entity.type
_entity.pdbx_description
1 polymer ?
#
loop_
_entity_poly.entity_id
_entity_poly.type
_entity_poly.pdbx_seq_one_letter_code
_entity_poly.pdbx_strand_id
1 'polypeptide(L)'
;MDSADVTGLQATLFDFAITELVRQHRQSFQPLWTRDSWVKLLIWLSLNCGSRGDEEGMKQFVDALGPVVISRMRRVFFERELDDLDLQVMGDPAEQHVLVLPMAPGVSLDLERATAAVQRVGLQELVVADQNRWQQLDAVVAIPRLELAT
;
A
#
# COMPACT_ATOMS: atom_id res chain seq x y z
N MET A 1 18.15 29.80 -14.64
CA MET A 1 17.36 28.71 -14.05
C MET A 1 17.93 28.52 -12.67
N ASP A 2 17.17 28.87 -11.63
CA ASP A 2 17.70 28.95 -10.28
C ASP A 2 17.94 27.54 -9.73
N SER A 3 18.97 27.36 -8.91
CA SER A 3 19.33 26.06 -8.32
C SER A 3 18.18 25.44 -7.50
N ALA A 4 17.29 26.27 -6.97
CA ALA A 4 16.06 25.86 -6.31
C ALA A 4 15.09 25.14 -7.25
N ASP A 5 14.96 25.59 -8.50
CA ASP A 5 14.10 24.96 -9.52
C ASP A 5 14.61 23.56 -9.90
N VAL A 6 15.94 23.43 -10.03
CA VAL A 6 16.59 22.13 -10.32
C VAL A 6 16.36 21.13 -9.19
N THR A 7 16.53 21.59 -7.94
CA THR A 7 16.39 20.73 -6.76
C THR A 7 14.94 20.27 -6.57
N GLY A 8 13.97 21.17 -6.78
CA GLY A 8 12.54 20.84 -6.74
C GLY A 8 12.13 19.83 -7.83
N LEU A 9 12.66 19.99 -9.05
CA LEU A 9 12.44 19.04 -10.13
C LEU A 9 13.02 17.66 -9.81
N GLN A 10 14.25 17.59 -9.29
CA GLN A 10 14.89 16.33 -8.88
C GLN A 10 14.09 15.60 -7.79
N ALA A 11 13.63 16.33 -6.78
CA ALA A 11 12.79 15.76 -5.73
C ALA A 11 11.48 15.17 -6.29
N THR A 12 10.84 15.90 -7.21
CA THR A 12 9.60 15.44 -7.87
C THR A 12 9.84 14.20 -8.73
N LEU A 13 10.92 14.16 -9.50
CA LEU A 13 11.29 13.01 -10.31
C LEU A 13 11.61 11.79 -9.45
N PHE A 14 12.33 11.98 -8.34
CA PHE A 14 12.62 10.91 -7.40
C PHE A 14 11.33 10.36 -6.76
N ASP A 15 10.46 11.24 -6.27
CA ASP A 15 9.18 10.87 -5.66
C ASP A 15 8.29 10.08 -6.64
N PHE A 16 8.24 10.49 -7.91
CA PHE A 16 7.55 9.76 -8.95
C PHE A 16 8.18 8.37 -9.18
N ALA A 17 9.49 8.32 -9.39
CA ALA A 17 10.21 7.09 -9.71
C ALA A 17 10.10 6.04 -8.59
N ILE A 18 10.28 6.45 -7.32
CA ILE A 18 10.18 5.52 -6.20
C ILE A 18 8.75 5.01 -6.02
N THR A 19 7.74 5.87 -6.23
CA THR A 19 6.33 5.48 -6.17
C THR A 19 5.97 4.47 -7.26
N GLU A 20 6.39 4.73 -8.50
CA GLU A 20 6.17 3.81 -9.62
C GLU A 20 6.87 2.47 -9.43
N LEU A 21 8.09 2.48 -8.90
CA LEU A 21 8.82 1.27 -8.60
C LEU A 21 8.09 0.40 -7.56
N VAL A 22 7.53 1.03 -6.53
CA VAL A 22 6.66 0.34 -5.56
C VAL A 22 5.42 -0.25 -6.26
N ARG A 23 4.75 0.51 -7.13
CA ARG A 23 3.56 0.04 -7.87
C ARG A 23 3.85 -1.19 -8.73
N GLN A 24 5.01 -1.22 -9.39
CA GLN A 24 5.42 -2.31 -10.27
C GLN A 24 5.75 -3.59 -9.49
N HIS A 25 6.34 -3.47 -8.29
CA HIS A 25 6.83 -4.61 -7.54
C HIS A 25 5.96 -5.05 -6.35
N ARG A 26 4.90 -4.31 -6.00
CA ARG A 26 4.03 -4.63 -4.85
C ARG A 26 3.27 -5.96 -4.93
N GLN A 27 3.33 -6.65 -6.07
CA GLN A 27 2.76 -7.99 -6.25
C GLN A 27 3.83 -9.11 -6.30
N SER A 28 5.12 -8.75 -6.30
CA SER A 28 6.23 -9.71 -6.45
C SER A 28 6.61 -10.42 -5.14
N PHE A 29 6.18 -9.90 -3.99
CA PHE A 29 6.61 -10.38 -2.67
C PHE A 29 5.47 -11.05 -1.92
N GLN A 30 5.52 -12.37 -1.81
CA GLN A 30 4.54 -13.17 -1.06
C GLN A 30 4.95 -13.32 0.41
N PRO A 31 4.00 -13.46 1.35
CA PRO A 31 2.54 -13.37 1.14
C PRO A 31 2.08 -11.92 0.99
N LEU A 32 1.22 -11.64 0.01
CA LEU A 32 0.69 -10.28 -0.22
C LEU A 32 0.01 -9.71 1.01
N TRP A 33 -0.07 -8.37 1.09
CA TRP A 33 -0.81 -7.66 2.14
C TRP A 33 -0.29 -7.87 3.57
N THR A 34 0.96 -8.31 3.71
CA THR A 34 1.60 -8.55 5.00
C THR A 34 2.79 -7.62 5.27
N ARG A 35 3.14 -7.45 6.55
CA ARG A 35 4.37 -6.74 6.94
C ARG A 35 5.61 -7.37 6.30
N ASP A 36 5.63 -8.70 6.16
CA ASP A 36 6.74 -9.43 5.55
C ASP A 36 6.93 -9.06 4.06
N SER A 37 5.85 -9.00 3.27
CA SER A 37 5.95 -8.54 1.87
C SER A 37 6.48 -7.11 1.72
N TRP A 38 6.12 -6.22 2.65
CA TRP A 38 6.66 -4.85 2.69
C TRP A 38 8.16 -4.84 3.02
N VAL A 39 8.58 -5.62 4.01
CA VAL A 39 10.00 -5.73 4.39
C VAL A 39 10.82 -6.33 3.24
N LYS A 40 10.30 -7.35 2.54
CA LYS A 40 10.94 -7.94 1.35
C LYS A 40 11.13 -6.93 0.23
N LEU A 41 10.15 -6.05 -0.02
CA LEU A 41 10.31 -4.95 -0.96
C LEU A 41 11.44 -4.00 -0.51
N LEU A 42 11.47 -3.62 0.77
CA LEU A 42 12.53 -2.72 1.28
C LEU A 42 13.93 -3.35 1.16
N ILE A 43 14.06 -4.66 1.43
CA ILE A 43 15.32 -5.41 1.23
C ILE A 43 15.70 -5.41 -0.25
N TRP A 44 14.76 -5.70 -1.13
CA TRP A 44 15.02 -5.69 -2.55
C TRP A 44 15.46 -4.30 -3.04
N LEU A 45 14.76 -3.25 -2.62
CA LEU A 45 15.12 -1.87 -2.97
C LEU A 45 16.51 -1.50 -2.46
N SER A 46 16.80 -1.79 -1.18
CA SER A 46 18.09 -1.41 -0.59
C SER A 46 19.26 -2.07 -1.31
N LEU A 47 19.14 -3.36 -1.64
CA LEU A 47 20.15 -4.10 -2.40
C LEU A 47 20.34 -3.54 -3.82
N ASN A 48 19.25 -3.20 -4.51
CA ASN A 48 19.33 -2.61 -5.85
C ASN A 48 19.88 -1.18 -5.85
N CYS A 49 19.80 -0.47 -4.72
CA CYS A 49 20.46 0.81 -4.50
C CYS A 49 21.94 0.67 -4.08
N GLY A 50 22.48 -0.55 -4.01
CA GLY A 50 23.88 -0.80 -3.63
C GLY A 50 24.13 -0.80 -2.13
N SER A 51 23.08 -0.87 -1.30
CA SER A 51 23.24 -1.05 0.14
C SER A 51 23.79 -2.45 0.47
N ARG A 52 24.37 -2.57 1.66
CA ARG A 52 24.81 -3.86 2.21
C ARG A 52 23.59 -4.67 2.62
N GLY A 53 23.63 -5.98 2.40
CA GLY A 53 22.57 -6.92 2.77
C GLY A 53 22.51 -7.27 4.25
N ASP A 54 22.97 -6.37 5.12
CA ASP A 54 22.99 -6.53 6.57
C ASP A 54 22.08 -5.48 7.25
N GLU A 55 21.92 -5.61 8.56
CA GLU A 55 21.04 -4.74 9.35
C GLU A 55 21.47 -3.26 9.28
N GLU A 56 22.77 -3.00 9.31
CA GLU A 56 23.31 -1.64 9.24
C GLU A 56 23.06 -1.00 7.87
N GLY A 57 23.27 -1.76 6.78
CA GLY A 57 22.93 -1.31 5.43
C GLY A 57 21.44 -1.02 5.25
N MET A 58 20.57 -1.84 5.85
CA MET A 58 19.14 -1.57 5.86
C MET A 58 18.80 -0.29 6.63
N LYS A 59 19.39 -0.10 7.81
CA LYS A 59 19.18 1.09 8.62
C LYS A 59 19.59 2.36 7.88
N GLN A 60 20.78 2.38 7.28
CA GLN A 60 21.26 3.49 6.47
C GLN A 60 20.34 3.80 5.28
N PHE A 61 19.81 2.76 4.63
CA PHE A 61 18.87 2.92 3.53
C PHE A 61 17.56 3.58 3.97
N VAL A 62 16.97 3.11 5.08
CA VAL A 62 15.74 3.68 5.63
C VAL A 62 15.96 5.12 6.12
N ASP A 63 17.09 5.39 6.78
CA ASP A 63 17.46 6.73 7.23
C ASP A 63 17.64 7.70 6.06
N ALA A 64 18.24 7.25 4.95
CA ALA A 64 18.43 8.05 3.74
C ALA A 64 17.11 8.38 3.03
N LEU A 65 16.14 7.46 3.01
CA LEU A 65 14.79 7.73 2.49
C LEU A 65 14.01 8.69 3.40
N GLY A 66 14.21 8.56 4.71
CA GLY A 66 13.49 9.34 5.71
C GLY A 66 12.01 8.96 5.85
N PRO A 67 11.34 9.45 6.90
CA PRO A 67 10.01 8.98 7.29
C PRO A 67 8.91 9.34 6.29
N VAL A 68 9.03 10.47 5.58
CA VAL A 68 8.02 10.93 4.62
C VAL A 68 7.95 9.99 3.42
N VAL A 69 9.09 9.67 2.81
CA VAL A 69 9.16 8.79 1.65
C VAL A 69 8.74 7.37 2.02
N ILE A 70 9.26 6.84 3.14
CA ILE A 70 8.89 5.51 3.66
C ILE A 70 7.38 5.39 3.88
N SER A 71 6.75 6.38 4.52
CA SER A 71 5.31 6.36 4.79
C SER A 71 4.49 6.38 3.49
N ARG A 72 4.90 7.19 2.52
CA ARG A 72 4.23 7.27 1.21
C ARG A 72 4.39 5.95 0.43
N MET A 73 5.59 5.41 0.37
CA MET A 73 5.84 4.11 -0.27
C MET A 73 4.99 3.00 0.36
N ARG A 74 4.90 2.97 1.70
CA ARG A 74 4.08 1.98 2.41
C ARG A 74 2.60 2.08 2.04
N ARG A 75 2.05 3.31 1.98
CA ARG A 75 0.69 3.55 1.51
C ARG A 75 0.49 2.99 0.09
N VAL A 76 1.39 3.33 -0.84
CA VAL A 76 1.32 2.89 -2.25
C VAL A 76 1.45 1.37 -2.39
N PHE A 77 2.26 0.75 -1.53
CA PHE A 77 2.45 -0.69 -1.49
C PHE A 77 1.17 -1.43 -1.06
N PHE A 78 0.41 -0.85 -0.12
CA PHE A 78 -0.81 -1.40 0.45
C PHE A 78 -2.10 -0.72 -0.06
N GLU A 79 -2.07 -0.07 -1.22
CA GLU A 79 -3.28 0.39 -1.90
C GLU A 79 -3.44 -0.32 -3.25
N ARG A 80 -4.66 -0.54 -3.72
CA ARG A 80 -4.93 -0.98 -5.10
C ARG A 80 -6.06 -0.13 -5.65
N GLU A 81 -5.83 0.43 -6.82
CA GLU A 81 -6.88 1.00 -7.66
C GLU A 81 -7.37 -0.11 -8.59
N LEU A 82 -8.69 -0.24 -8.69
CA LEU A 82 -9.41 -1.22 -9.50
C LEU A 82 -10.24 -0.42 -10.50
N ASP A 83 -9.60 0.02 -11.58
CA ASP A 83 -10.21 0.87 -12.61
C ASP A 83 -11.47 0.24 -13.23
N ASP A 84 -11.50 -1.09 -13.33
CA ASP A 84 -12.65 -1.86 -13.82
C ASP A 84 -13.86 -1.81 -12.88
N LEU A 85 -13.64 -1.58 -11.58
CA LEU A 85 -14.69 -1.48 -10.57
C LEU A 85 -14.97 -0.04 -10.13
N ASP A 86 -14.14 0.91 -10.54
CA ASP A 86 -14.09 2.30 -10.04
C ASP A 86 -13.92 2.38 -8.52
N LEU A 87 -13.08 1.49 -7.97
CA LEU A 87 -12.84 1.34 -6.53
C LEU A 87 -11.35 1.41 -6.19
N GLN A 88 -11.06 1.91 -4.99
CA GLN A 88 -9.77 1.81 -4.34
C GLN A 88 -9.89 0.94 -3.09
N VAL A 89 -8.88 0.09 -2.88
CA VAL A 89 -8.73 -0.74 -1.69
C VAL A 89 -7.49 -0.29 -0.93
N MET A 90 -7.64 0.01 0.36
CA MET A 90 -6.54 0.31 1.28
C MET A 90 -6.45 -0.81 2.31
N GLY A 91 -5.29 -1.46 2.39
CA GLY A 91 -5.11 -2.66 3.20
C GLY A 91 -3.74 -2.72 3.85
N ASP A 92 -3.33 -1.68 4.58
CA ASP A 92 -2.12 -1.75 5.40
C ASP A 92 -2.32 -2.72 6.58
N PRO A 93 -1.42 -3.69 6.82
CA PRO A 93 -1.52 -4.64 7.93
C PRO A 93 -1.30 -4.01 9.32
N ALA A 94 -0.87 -2.75 9.41
CA ALA A 94 -0.84 -2.02 10.67
C ALA A 94 -2.23 -1.52 11.11
N GLU A 95 -3.19 -1.45 10.18
CA GLU A 95 -4.55 -0.99 10.42
C GLU A 95 -5.50 -2.13 10.74
N GLN A 96 -6.48 -1.88 11.61
CA GLN A 96 -7.47 -2.87 12.04
C GLN A 96 -8.48 -3.25 10.94
N HIS A 97 -8.62 -2.38 9.94
CA HIS A 97 -9.60 -2.53 8.86
C HIS A 97 -8.92 -2.43 7.50
N VAL A 98 -9.43 -3.21 6.56
CA VAL A 98 -9.30 -2.93 5.13
C VAL A 98 -10.43 -1.96 4.75
N LEU A 99 -10.11 -0.93 3.98
CA LEU A 99 -11.09 0.03 3.49
C LEU A 99 -11.29 -0.17 1.99
N VAL A 100 -12.54 -0.17 1.56
CA VAL A 100 -12.93 -0.06 0.16
C VAL A 100 -13.68 1.24 -0.04
N LEU A 101 -13.28 2.02 -1.04
CA LEU A 101 -13.81 3.35 -1.35
C LEU A 101 -14.03 3.48 -2.86
N PRO A 102 -15.07 4.19 -3.32
CA PRO A 102 -15.16 4.66 -4.70
C PRO A 102 -14.04 5.63 -5.05
N MET A 103 -13.57 5.59 -6.29
CA MET A 103 -12.58 6.57 -6.79
C MET A 103 -13.25 7.92 -7.09
N ALA A 104 -14.51 7.92 -7.52
CA ALA A 104 -15.29 9.14 -7.72
C ALA A 104 -16.07 9.55 -6.44
N PRO A 105 -16.10 10.86 -6.10
CA PRO A 105 -16.81 11.36 -4.93
C PRO A 105 -18.34 11.20 -5.09
N GLY A 106 -19.03 10.91 -3.99
CA GLY A 106 -20.50 10.84 -3.95
C GLY A 106 -21.10 9.56 -4.55
N VAL A 107 -20.27 8.62 -5.00
CA VAL A 107 -20.72 7.28 -5.42
C VAL A 107 -21.02 6.44 -4.18
N SER A 108 -22.17 5.77 -4.16
CA SER A 108 -22.48 4.80 -3.11
C SER A 108 -21.73 3.49 -3.32
N LEU A 109 -21.32 2.88 -2.22
CA LEU A 109 -20.65 1.58 -2.20
C LEU A 109 -21.47 0.59 -1.39
N ASP A 110 -21.94 -0.48 -2.01
CA ASP A 110 -22.58 -1.60 -1.32
C ASP A 110 -21.59 -2.71 -0.96
N LEU A 111 -22.04 -3.67 -0.15
CA LEU A 111 -21.22 -4.78 0.35
C LEU A 111 -20.85 -5.78 -0.76
N GLU A 112 -21.68 -5.91 -1.80
CA GLU A 112 -21.42 -6.81 -2.92
C GLU A 112 -20.22 -6.33 -3.75
N ARG A 113 -20.20 -5.04 -4.11
CA ARG A 113 -19.07 -4.38 -4.78
C ARG A 113 -17.81 -4.40 -3.91
N ALA A 114 -17.94 -4.14 -2.61
CA ALA A 114 -16.80 -4.23 -1.69
C ALA A 114 -16.23 -5.67 -1.62
N THR A 115 -17.11 -6.69 -1.64
CA THR A 115 -16.70 -8.09 -1.71
C THR A 115 -15.94 -8.39 -2.99
N ALA A 116 -16.46 -7.96 -4.15
CA ALA A 116 -15.78 -8.14 -5.44
C ALA A 116 -14.37 -7.52 -5.42
N ALA A 117 -14.22 -6.32 -4.84
CA ALA A 117 -12.92 -5.67 -4.70
C ALA A 117 -11.93 -6.47 -3.82
N VAL A 118 -12.37 -6.93 -2.65
CA VAL A 118 -11.55 -7.79 -1.75
C VAL A 118 -11.11 -9.07 -2.45
N GLN A 119 -12.03 -9.70 -3.20
CA GLN A 119 -11.73 -10.91 -3.95
C GLN A 119 -10.71 -10.63 -5.06
N ARG A 120 -10.90 -9.55 -5.81
CA ARG A 120 -10.05 -9.14 -6.93
C ARG A 120 -8.59 -8.89 -6.54
N VAL A 121 -8.36 -8.43 -5.31
CA VAL A 121 -7.03 -8.13 -4.79
C VAL A 121 -6.43 -9.23 -3.90
N GLY A 122 -7.15 -10.33 -3.69
CA GLY A 122 -6.67 -11.48 -2.92
C GLY A 122 -6.59 -11.24 -1.41
N LEU A 123 -7.49 -10.42 -0.84
CA LEU A 123 -7.52 -10.13 0.61
C LEU A 123 -8.45 -11.07 1.42
N GLN A 124 -9.16 -11.98 0.76
CA GLN A 124 -10.25 -12.79 1.35
C GLN A 124 -9.82 -13.55 2.61
N GLU A 125 -8.59 -14.09 2.63
CA GLU A 125 -8.05 -14.88 3.73
C GLU A 125 -7.50 -14.04 4.88
N LEU A 126 -7.50 -12.71 4.75
CA LEU A 126 -6.92 -11.77 5.73
C LEU A 126 -7.99 -10.88 6.40
N VAL A 127 -9.26 -11.07 6.02
CA VAL A 127 -10.39 -10.28 6.52
C VAL A 127 -11.52 -11.17 7.04
N VAL A 128 -12.34 -10.63 7.93
CA VAL A 128 -13.51 -11.32 8.46
C VAL A 128 -14.52 -11.55 7.31
N ALA A 129 -14.84 -12.81 7.03
CA ALA A 129 -15.74 -13.18 5.93
C ALA A 129 -17.23 -12.83 6.19
N ASP A 130 -17.64 -12.74 7.45
CA ASP A 130 -19.01 -12.39 7.83
C ASP A 130 -19.30 -10.91 7.55
N GLN A 131 -20.04 -10.64 6.47
CA GLN A 131 -20.41 -9.30 6.04
C GLN A 131 -21.27 -8.54 7.08
N ASN A 132 -21.94 -9.21 8.01
CA ASN A 132 -22.67 -8.53 9.09
C ASN A 132 -21.75 -7.79 10.05
N ARG A 133 -20.45 -8.14 10.05
CA ARG A 133 -19.41 -7.47 10.83
C ARG A 133 -18.73 -6.34 10.08
N TRP A 134 -19.05 -6.17 8.79
CA TRP A 134 -18.52 -5.06 7.99
C TRP A 134 -19.30 -3.79 8.32
N GLN A 135 -18.61 -2.66 8.26
CA GLN A 135 -19.21 -1.36 8.54
C GLN A 135 -19.32 -0.59 7.23
N GLN A 136 -20.54 -0.40 6.75
CA GLN A 136 -20.82 0.52 5.66
C GLN A 136 -20.96 1.93 6.25
N LEU A 137 -19.94 2.75 6.02
CA LEU A 137 -19.92 4.18 6.30
C LEU A 137 -20.26 4.91 4.99
N ASP A 138 -20.79 6.14 5.05
CA ASP A 138 -21.33 6.92 3.92
C ASP A 138 -20.89 6.49 2.50
N ALA A 139 -19.59 6.59 2.20
CA ALA A 139 -19.00 6.15 0.92
C ALA A 139 -17.81 5.18 1.10
N VAL A 140 -17.71 4.50 2.23
CA VAL A 140 -16.58 3.60 2.55
C VAL A 140 -17.11 2.33 3.20
N VAL A 141 -16.62 1.19 2.77
CA VAL A 141 -16.84 -0.08 3.48
C VAL A 141 -15.58 -0.41 4.25
N ALA A 142 -15.69 -0.43 5.58
CA ALA A 142 -14.62 -0.85 6.49
C ALA A 142 -14.81 -2.32 6.87
N ILE A 143 -13.78 -3.11 6.58
CA ILE A 143 -13.79 -4.56 6.67
C ILE A 143 -12.78 -4.98 7.74
N PRO A 144 -13.22 -5.55 8.88
CA PRO A 144 -12.30 -5.96 9.93
C PRO A 144 -11.29 -7.01 9.43
N ARG A 145 -10.03 -6.84 9.82
CA ARG A 145 -9.01 -7.87 9.58
C ARG A 145 -9.24 -9.08 10.47
N LEU A 146 -8.75 -10.23 10.02
CA LEU A 146 -8.53 -11.36 10.92
C LEU A 146 -7.33 -11.04 11.81
N GLU A 147 -7.51 -11.17 13.12
CA GLU A 147 -6.37 -11.18 14.03
C GLU A 147 -5.52 -12.40 13.69
N LEU A 148 -4.31 -12.17 13.17
CA LEU A 148 -3.31 -13.23 13.09
C LEU A 148 -2.95 -13.58 14.54
N ALA A 149 -3.26 -14.80 14.96
CA ALA A 149 -2.74 -15.33 16.22
C ALA A 149 -1.21 -15.24 16.16
N THR A 150 -0.65 -14.32 16.94
CA THR A 150 0.79 -14.14 17.14
C THR A 150 1.41 -15.37 17.77
#